data_AF-A0A3A5VDM9-F1
#
_entry.id   AF-A0A3A5VDM9-F1
#
_cell.length_a   1.000
_cell.length_b   1.000
_cell.length_c   1.000
_cell.angle_alpha   90.00
_cell.angle_beta   90.00
_cell.angle_gamma   90.00
#
_symmetry.space_group_name_H-M   'P 1'
#
loop_
_entity.id
_entity.type
_entity.pdbx_description
1 polymer ?
#
loop_
_entity_poly.entity_id
_entity_poly.type
_entity_poly.pdbx_seq_one_letter_code
_entity_poly.pdbx_strand_id
1 'polypeptide(L)'
;MDADPELFSPTGAPPPWYPLGLTDRAFDLETLADGVPSPWGRFHGWDPSDVMSPEWWGARAKEAWGEWPSSVHRVELVAHHRWGFEVQLDERWTAHIYPLFTGHDVSTLALHEPWRASLENTDLLMPTAGLKRPLGDAVTVFPLHEMRSPWEHEGAPAHRAAMCGRLHSALVGHATPNSERRWNARLKAIEDRLKTSTLWRAPHTSAVVGLPTVRPGFGVVDEAPCLVPQPRPLVEHLLCSPERRPGVAVAASLEQSIAIHDGFEGEVDRLAFYDAWASEVPPAWSSATAFSSANGGVWIWRYEAMLLLLAEGRAFSLNDQAKRCEAWLRDVSRIQARLGELRTVIAVRKASMYGAIGITVLVANSAGAWALAAGAACVSVLAHLTYHRRLPEPI
;
A
#
# COMPACT_ATOMS: atom_id res chain seq x y z
N MET A 1 -7.70 -37.54 -2.60
CA MET A 1 -8.93 -36.83 -3.00
C MET A 1 -8.48 -36.02 -4.19
N ASP A 2 -8.92 -36.42 -5.38
CA ASP A 2 -8.43 -35.82 -6.63
C ASP A 2 -8.72 -34.31 -6.64
N ALA A 3 -7.73 -33.52 -7.09
CA ALA A 3 -7.88 -32.08 -7.27
C ALA A 3 -9.16 -31.81 -8.06
N ASP A 4 -9.98 -30.87 -7.60
CA ASP A 4 -11.21 -30.50 -8.31
C ASP A 4 -10.87 -30.09 -9.76
N PRO A 5 -11.21 -30.91 -10.77
CA PRO A 5 -10.83 -30.65 -12.15
C PRO A 5 -11.51 -29.41 -12.73
N GLU A 6 -12.51 -28.83 -12.05
CA GLU A 6 -13.16 -27.60 -12.47
C GLU A 6 -12.38 -26.33 -12.08
N LEU A 7 -11.41 -26.40 -11.16
CA LEU A 7 -10.74 -25.23 -10.59
C LEU A 7 -10.00 -24.36 -11.63
N PHE A 8 -9.53 -25.00 -12.70
CA PHE A 8 -8.75 -24.38 -13.78
C PHE A 8 -9.36 -24.63 -15.17
N SER A 9 -10.59 -25.12 -15.22
CA SER A 9 -11.24 -25.47 -16.49
C SER A 9 -11.54 -24.22 -17.34
N PRO A 10 -11.19 -24.21 -18.64
CA PRO A 10 -11.50 -23.10 -19.54
C PRO A 10 -13.01 -22.93 -19.80
N THR A 11 -13.83 -23.93 -19.43
CA THR A 11 -15.30 -23.86 -19.51
C THR A 11 -15.96 -23.43 -18.19
N GLY A 12 -15.18 -23.31 -17.10
CA GLY A 12 -15.64 -22.88 -15.78
C GLY A 12 -15.67 -21.35 -15.62
N ALA A 13 -16.23 -20.88 -14.50
CA ALA A 13 -16.05 -19.49 -14.11
C ALA A 13 -14.56 -19.23 -13.84
N PRO A 14 -13.99 -18.16 -14.38
CA PRO A 14 -12.57 -17.87 -14.20
C PRO A 14 -12.25 -17.62 -12.72
N PRO A 15 -11.04 -18.00 -12.27
CA PRO A 15 -10.68 -17.91 -10.86
C PRO A 15 -10.58 -16.45 -10.40
N PRO A 16 -10.78 -16.15 -9.11
CA PRO A 16 -10.80 -14.77 -8.59
C PRO A 16 -9.53 -13.93 -8.83
N TRP A 17 -8.38 -14.58 -9.06
CA TRP A 17 -7.12 -13.92 -9.42
C TRP A 17 -7.02 -13.53 -10.89
N TYR A 18 -7.93 -13.99 -11.75
CA TYR A 18 -7.91 -13.62 -13.16
C TYR A 18 -8.63 -12.28 -13.39
N PRO A 19 -7.96 -11.28 -14.01
CA PRO A 19 -8.46 -9.92 -14.12
C PRO A 19 -9.44 -9.76 -15.29
N LEU A 20 -10.64 -10.33 -15.17
CA LEU A 20 -11.64 -10.32 -16.24
C LEU A 20 -11.99 -8.93 -16.75
N GLY A 21 -11.99 -7.92 -15.89
CA GLY A 21 -12.31 -6.54 -16.30
C GLY A 21 -11.21 -5.90 -17.17
N LEU A 22 -10.09 -6.59 -17.39
CA LEU A 22 -8.99 -6.13 -18.25
C LEU A 22 -8.90 -6.84 -19.61
N THR A 23 -9.76 -7.83 -19.88
CA THR A 23 -9.68 -8.62 -21.10
C THR A 23 -11.06 -9.12 -21.55
N ASP A 24 -11.34 -8.97 -22.85
CA ASP A 24 -12.53 -9.56 -23.49
C ASP A 24 -12.28 -10.99 -23.96
N ARG A 25 -11.06 -11.51 -23.78
CA ARG A 25 -10.69 -12.89 -24.15
C ARG A 25 -11.21 -13.87 -23.11
N ALA A 26 -11.61 -15.05 -23.58
CA ALA A 26 -11.91 -16.17 -22.71
C ALA A 26 -10.68 -16.50 -21.84
N PHE A 27 -10.95 -16.95 -20.62
CA PHE A 27 -9.92 -17.43 -19.72
C PHE A 27 -9.24 -18.66 -20.31
N ASP A 28 -7.93 -18.55 -20.51
CA ASP A 28 -7.10 -19.62 -21.06
C ASP A 28 -5.69 -19.51 -20.47
N LEU A 29 -5.29 -20.56 -19.75
CA LEU A 29 -4.00 -20.65 -19.07
C LEU A 29 -2.83 -20.73 -20.05
N GLU A 30 -3.00 -21.32 -21.23
CA GLU A 30 -1.92 -21.43 -22.22
C GLU A 30 -1.48 -20.06 -22.72
N THR A 31 -2.42 -19.11 -22.80
CA THR A 31 -2.13 -17.74 -23.26
C THR A 31 -1.37 -16.89 -22.25
N LEU A 32 -1.29 -17.31 -20.98
CA LEU A 32 -0.62 -16.53 -19.94
C LEU A 32 0.89 -16.42 -20.18
N ALA A 33 1.52 -17.48 -20.70
CA ALA A 33 2.96 -17.49 -20.96
C ALA A 33 3.34 -16.46 -22.05
N ASP A 34 2.58 -16.43 -23.14
CA ASP A 34 2.74 -15.48 -24.25
C ASP A 34 2.32 -14.05 -23.89
N GLY A 35 1.52 -13.93 -22.83
CA GLY A 35 1.05 -12.69 -22.26
C GLY A 35 -0.24 -12.19 -22.89
N VAL A 36 -1.17 -11.81 -22.02
CA VAL A 36 -2.52 -11.38 -22.38
C VAL A 36 -2.56 -9.85 -22.51
N PRO A 37 -3.00 -9.30 -23.66
CA PRO A 37 -3.13 -7.86 -23.82
C PRO A 37 -4.29 -7.31 -23.00
N SER A 38 -4.11 -6.12 -22.43
CA SER A 38 -5.14 -5.36 -21.71
C SER A 38 -5.06 -3.86 -22.05
N PRO A 39 -6.08 -3.06 -21.69
CA PRO A 39 -6.03 -1.60 -21.81
C PRO A 39 -4.87 -0.95 -21.05
N TRP A 40 -4.28 -1.64 -20.06
CA TRP A 40 -3.18 -1.13 -19.22
C TRP A 40 -1.84 -1.78 -19.53
N GLY A 41 -1.70 -2.46 -20.67
CA GLY A 41 -0.48 -3.15 -21.07
C GLY A 41 -0.69 -4.66 -21.13
N ARG A 42 0.41 -5.41 -21.18
CA ARG A 42 0.37 -6.88 -21.24
C ARG A 42 0.71 -7.46 -19.87
N PHE A 43 -0.05 -8.46 -19.44
CA PHE A 43 0.29 -9.24 -18.24
C PHE A 43 0.67 -10.66 -18.63
N HIS A 44 1.58 -11.24 -17.87
CA HIS A 44 2.11 -12.59 -18.11
C HIS A 44 1.87 -13.46 -16.88
N GLY A 45 1.84 -14.77 -17.09
CA GLY A 45 1.67 -15.74 -16.03
C GLY A 45 2.15 -17.12 -16.43
N TRP A 46 1.74 -18.12 -15.66
CA TRP A 46 2.02 -19.52 -15.90
C TRP A 46 0.81 -20.36 -15.52
N ASP A 47 0.76 -21.60 -16.00
CA ASP A 47 -0.26 -22.58 -15.64
C ASP A 47 0.07 -23.21 -14.28
N PRO A 48 -0.71 -22.93 -13.22
CA PRO A 48 -0.45 -23.45 -11.89
C PRO A 48 -1.16 -24.79 -11.61
N SER A 49 -1.79 -25.43 -12.59
CA SER A 49 -2.67 -26.59 -12.39
C SER A 49 -1.95 -27.76 -11.71
N ASP A 50 -0.70 -28.02 -12.10
CA ASP A 50 0.11 -29.11 -11.55
C ASP A 50 0.46 -28.93 -10.06
N VAL A 51 0.30 -27.73 -9.48
CA VAL A 51 0.60 -27.48 -8.05
C VAL A 51 -0.25 -28.34 -7.13
N MET A 52 -1.44 -28.73 -7.59
CA MET A 52 -2.35 -29.58 -6.83
C MET A 52 -1.88 -31.04 -6.75
N SER A 53 -0.90 -31.44 -7.56
CA SER A 53 -0.28 -32.77 -7.50
C SER A 53 0.85 -32.78 -6.45
N PRO A 54 0.81 -33.70 -5.45
CA PRO A 54 1.91 -33.87 -4.51
C PRO A 54 3.27 -34.19 -5.19
N GLU A 55 3.25 -34.91 -6.31
CA GLU A 55 4.45 -35.28 -7.08
C GLU A 55 5.16 -34.05 -7.68
N TRP A 56 4.40 -33.01 -8.06
CA TRP A 56 4.97 -31.78 -8.61
C TRP A 56 5.95 -31.12 -7.63
N TRP A 57 5.62 -31.11 -6.34
CA TRP A 57 6.47 -30.52 -5.29
C TRP A 57 7.83 -31.20 -5.19
N GLY A 58 7.87 -32.54 -5.27
CA GLY A 58 9.12 -33.29 -5.32
C GLY A 58 9.93 -33.03 -6.60
N ALA A 59 9.26 -32.95 -7.75
CA ALA A 59 9.89 -32.71 -9.05
C ALA A 59 10.56 -31.32 -9.15
N ARG A 60 10.03 -30.30 -8.48
CA ARG A 60 10.53 -28.91 -8.52
C ARG A 60 11.61 -28.59 -7.50
N ALA A 61 11.96 -29.51 -6.60
CA ALA A 61 12.89 -29.26 -5.50
C ALA A 61 14.27 -28.70 -5.93
N LYS A 62 14.76 -29.04 -7.14
CA LYS A 62 16.04 -28.52 -7.66
C LYS A 62 15.97 -27.10 -8.22
N GLU A 63 14.79 -26.64 -8.62
CA GLU A 63 14.55 -25.29 -9.15
C GLU A 63 14.23 -24.28 -8.02
N ALA A 64 13.76 -24.79 -6.88
CA ALA A 64 13.35 -23.99 -5.74
C ALA A 64 14.52 -23.53 -4.87
N TRP A 65 14.29 -22.45 -4.13
CA TRP A 65 15.20 -21.96 -3.09
C TRP A 65 14.63 -22.25 -1.69
N GLY A 66 15.50 -22.29 -0.68
CA GLY A 66 15.11 -22.43 0.72
C GLY A 66 14.69 -23.85 1.12
N GLU A 67 13.90 -23.96 2.19
CA GLU A 67 13.40 -25.21 2.75
C GLU A 67 12.19 -25.76 1.98
N TRP A 68 12.39 -26.05 0.69
CA TRP A 68 11.28 -26.47 -0.19
C TRP A 68 10.68 -27.82 0.24
N PRO A 69 9.35 -27.94 0.34
CA PRO A 69 8.71 -29.19 0.75
C PRO A 69 8.76 -30.21 -0.40
N SER A 70 9.75 -31.09 -0.38
CA SER A 70 10.01 -32.06 -1.46
C SER A 70 9.29 -33.41 -1.29
N SER A 71 8.70 -33.66 -0.12
CA SER A 71 7.99 -34.90 0.23
C SER A 71 6.56 -34.58 0.66
N VAL A 72 5.78 -33.99 -0.26
CA VAL A 72 4.37 -33.66 -0.02
C VAL A 72 3.51 -34.90 -0.23
N HIS A 73 2.54 -35.14 0.65
CA HIS A 73 1.58 -36.24 0.52
C HIS A 73 0.15 -35.75 0.23
N ARG A 74 -0.20 -34.57 0.72
CA ARG A 74 -1.51 -33.95 0.58
C ARG A 74 -1.36 -32.47 0.26
N VAL A 75 -2.09 -32.04 -0.77
CA VAL A 75 -2.24 -30.63 -1.15
C VAL A 75 -3.71 -30.27 -1.06
N GLU A 76 -4.03 -29.22 -0.32
CA GLU A 76 -5.40 -28.73 -0.15
C GLU A 76 -5.50 -27.28 -0.54
N LEU A 77 -6.45 -26.94 -1.40
CA LEU A 77 -6.77 -25.55 -1.70
C LEU A 77 -7.48 -24.93 -0.49
N VAL A 78 -6.94 -23.83 0.02
CA VAL A 78 -7.47 -23.13 1.21
C VAL A 78 -8.33 -21.95 0.78
N ALA A 79 -7.78 -21.08 -0.08
CA ALA A 79 -8.43 -19.83 -0.43
C ALA A 79 -7.98 -19.29 -1.80
N HIS A 80 -8.85 -18.47 -2.40
CA HIS A 80 -8.53 -17.67 -3.58
C HIS A 80 -8.47 -16.18 -3.24
N HIS A 81 -7.53 -15.49 -3.86
CA HIS A 81 -7.31 -14.05 -3.70
C HIS A 81 -7.14 -13.37 -5.06
N ARG A 82 -7.02 -12.05 -5.07
CA ARG A 82 -6.77 -11.28 -6.30
C ARG A 82 -5.32 -11.36 -6.78
N TRP A 83 -4.40 -11.74 -5.89
CA TRP A 83 -2.99 -11.95 -6.19
C TRP A 83 -2.66 -13.40 -6.56
N GLY A 84 -3.59 -14.35 -6.38
CA GLY A 84 -3.33 -15.76 -6.56
C GLY A 84 -4.23 -16.66 -5.70
N PHE A 85 -3.70 -17.75 -5.20
CA PHE A 85 -4.42 -18.67 -4.32
C PHE A 85 -3.48 -19.37 -3.34
N GLU A 86 -4.07 -19.96 -2.31
CA GLU A 86 -3.37 -20.58 -1.19
C GLU A 86 -3.61 -22.08 -1.17
N VAL A 87 -2.54 -22.83 -0.96
CA VAL A 87 -2.61 -24.27 -0.71
C VAL A 87 -1.92 -24.62 0.60
N GLN A 88 -2.50 -25.55 1.34
CA GLN A 88 -1.90 -26.15 2.52
C GLN A 88 -1.22 -27.46 2.12
N LEU A 89 -0.02 -27.67 2.64
CA LEU A 89 0.81 -28.85 2.36
C LEU A 89 1.03 -29.64 3.64
N ASP A 90 0.49 -30.86 3.69
CA ASP A 90 0.59 -31.80 4.82
C ASP A 90 0.30 -31.18 6.20
N GLU A 91 -0.63 -30.21 6.27
CA GLU A 91 -0.95 -29.46 7.49
C GLU A 91 0.26 -28.79 8.18
N ARG A 92 1.36 -28.60 7.45
CA ARG A 92 2.63 -28.09 7.99
C ARG A 92 3.06 -26.76 7.38
N TRP A 93 2.69 -26.54 6.12
CA TRP A 93 3.08 -25.34 5.38
C TRP A 93 1.86 -24.72 4.71
N THR A 94 1.90 -23.40 4.56
CA THR A 94 1.00 -22.66 3.67
C THR A 94 1.83 -22.16 2.50
N ALA A 95 1.44 -22.53 1.28
CA ALA A 95 2.08 -22.04 0.06
C ALA A 95 1.17 -21.06 -0.68
N HIS A 96 1.72 -19.90 -1.02
CA HIS A 96 1.08 -18.90 -1.85
C HIS A 96 1.50 -19.11 -3.29
N ILE A 97 0.52 -19.30 -4.16
CA ILE A 97 0.70 -19.51 -5.59
C ILE A 97 0.35 -18.22 -6.31
N TYR A 98 1.25 -17.75 -7.17
CA TYR A 98 1.12 -16.51 -7.92
C TYR A 98 1.04 -16.82 -9.42
N PRO A 99 -0.15 -17.02 -9.99
CA PRO A 99 -0.30 -17.37 -11.41
C PRO A 99 0.14 -16.23 -12.33
N LEU A 100 0.01 -14.98 -11.88
CA LEU A 100 0.37 -13.78 -12.64
C LEU A 100 1.67 -13.17 -12.11
N PHE A 101 2.60 -12.87 -13.02
CA PHE A 101 3.89 -12.31 -12.65
C PHE A 101 3.79 -10.79 -12.46
N THR A 102 4.14 -10.33 -11.25
CA THR A 102 4.14 -8.90 -10.92
C THR A 102 5.49 -8.38 -10.43
N GLY A 103 6.48 -9.27 -10.33
CA GLY A 103 7.84 -8.99 -9.89
C GLY A 103 8.36 -10.06 -8.94
N HIS A 104 9.52 -9.79 -8.36
CA HIS A 104 10.23 -10.67 -7.42
C HIS A 104 10.16 -10.13 -5.98
N ASP A 105 9.12 -9.36 -5.65
CA ASP A 105 9.08 -8.59 -4.41
C ASP A 105 9.19 -9.51 -3.17
N VAL A 106 8.51 -10.66 -3.14
CA VAL A 106 8.50 -11.57 -1.99
C VAL A 106 9.82 -12.35 -1.90
N SER A 107 10.30 -12.92 -3.00
CA SER A 107 11.59 -13.63 -2.97
C SER A 107 12.77 -12.70 -2.73
N THR A 108 12.69 -11.42 -3.12
CA THR A 108 13.77 -10.46 -2.82
C THR A 108 13.86 -10.18 -1.32
N LEU A 109 12.73 -10.06 -0.61
CA LEU A 109 12.73 -9.90 0.85
C LEU A 109 13.39 -11.09 1.53
N ALA A 110 13.08 -12.30 1.06
CA ALA A 110 13.73 -13.50 1.56
C ALA A 110 15.21 -13.50 1.17
N LEU A 111 15.58 -13.46 -0.10
CA LEU A 111 16.92 -13.78 -0.55
C LEU A 111 17.96 -12.65 -0.38
N HIS A 112 17.53 -11.40 -0.22
CA HIS A 112 18.45 -10.29 0.01
C HIS A 112 18.77 -10.12 1.50
N GLU A 113 19.94 -10.61 1.90
CA GLU A 113 20.40 -10.68 3.29
C GLU A 113 20.21 -9.37 4.09
N PRO A 114 20.57 -8.18 3.57
CA PRO A 114 20.42 -6.94 4.34
C PRO A 114 18.98 -6.64 4.74
N TRP A 115 18.00 -6.99 3.89
CA TRP A 115 16.59 -6.80 4.21
C TRP A 115 16.09 -7.89 5.14
N ARG A 116 16.45 -9.16 4.88
CA ARG A 116 16.10 -10.29 5.75
C ARG A 116 16.55 -10.04 7.19
N ALA A 117 17.81 -9.65 7.39
CA ALA A 117 18.37 -9.41 8.71
C ALA A 117 17.65 -8.27 9.46
N SER A 118 17.30 -7.20 8.75
CA SER A 118 16.51 -6.11 9.35
C SER A 118 15.09 -6.54 9.73
N LEU A 119 14.49 -7.49 9.01
CA LEU A 119 13.11 -7.92 9.18
C LEU A 119 12.92 -9.10 10.17
N GLU A 120 14.01 -9.75 10.58
CA GLU A 120 13.99 -10.97 11.42
C GLU A 120 13.23 -10.80 12.75
N ASN A 121 13.29 -9.61 13.36
CA ASN A 121 12.64 -9.31 14.64
C ASN A 121 11.37 -8.46 14.50
N THR A 122 10.68 -8.56 13.37
CA THR A 122 9.42 -7.85 13.10
C THR A 122 8.24 -8.81 13.13
N ASP A 123 7.01 -8.28 13.03
CA ASP A 123 5.80 -9.10 12.90
C ASP A 123 5.66 -9.79 11.52
N LEU A 124 6.66 -9.69 10.63
CA LEU A 124 6.62 -10.24 9.27
C LEU A 124 6.99 -11.72 9.25
N LEU A 125 6.03 -12.57 8.86
CA LEU A 125 6.24 -13.98 8.58
C LEU A 125 7.04 -14.14 7.28
N MET A 126 8.32 -14.46 7.42
CA MET A 126 9.20 -14.67 6.27
C MET A 126 8.93 -16.02 5.59
N PRO A 127 8.95 -16.07 4.24
CA PRO A 127 8.85 -17.34 3.53
C PRO A 127 10.14 -18.15 3.73
N THR A 128 9.97 -19.45 3.94
CA THR A 128 11.07 -20.42 4.14
C THR A 128 11.60 -20.95 2.81
N ALA A 129 10.77 -20.95 1.77
CA ALA A 129 11.12 -21.44 0.44
C ALA A 129 10.32 -20.76 -0.66
N GLY A 130 10.70 -21.01 -1.92
CA GLY A 130 9.92 -20.56 -3.06
C GLY A 130 10.47 -20.99 -4.41
N LEU A 131 9.67 -20.74 -5.45
CA LEU A 131 10.00 -20.97 -6.84
C LEU A 131 9.88 -19.65 -7.61
N LYS A 132 10.93 -19.32 -8.37
CA LYS A 132 10.99 -18.13 -9.20
C LYS A 132 10.89 -18.50 -10.67
N ARG A 133 10.28 -17.62 -11.46
CA ARG A 133 10.32 -17.64 -12.92
C ARG A 133 10.95 -16.34 -13.43
N PRO A 134 11.42 -16.24 -14.68
CA PRO A 134 12.12 -15.03 -15.14
C PRO A 134 11.37 -13.71 -14.86
N LEU A 135 10.05 -13.72 -15.00
CA LEU A 135 9.21 -12.52 -14.86
C LEU A 135 8.73 -12.24 -13.42
N GLY A 136 8.85 -13.18 -12.49
CA GLY A 136 8.43 -12.96 -11.11
C GLY A 136 8.44 -14.19 -10.22
N ASP A 137 7.97 -14.01 -8.99
CA ASP A 137 7.70 -15.09 -8.05
C ASP A 137 6.53 -15.93 -8.57
N ALA A 138 6.67 -17.26 -8.52
CA ALA A 138 5.62 -18.20 -8.93
C ALA A 138 4.99 -18.89 -7.72
N VAL A 139 5.81 -19.30 -6.76
CA VAL A 139 5.39 -19.93 -5.51
C VAL A 139 6.24 -19.42 -4.37
N THR A 140 5.64 -19.18 -3.21
CA THR A 140 6.36 -18.98 -1.95
C THR A 140 5.74 -19.83 -0.87
N VAL A 141 6.57 -20.39 0.00
CA VAL A 141 6.18 -21.32 1.06
C VAL A 141 6.50 -20.68 2.39
N PHE A 142 5.53 -20.72 3.28
CA PHE A 142 5.60 -20.17 4.62
C PHE A 142 5.33 -21.28 5.64
N PRO A 143 5.77 -21.10 6.91
CA PRO A 143 5.20 -21.84 8.03
C PRO A 143 3.67 -21.76 7.98
N LEU A 144 3.00 -22.79 8.51
CA LEU A 144 1.54 -22.84 8.54
C LEU A 144 0.97 -21.55 9.13
N HIS A 145 0.10 -20.90 8.36
CA HIS A 145 -0.61 -19.70 8.75
C HIS A 145 -1.95 -19.62 8.01
N GLU A 146 -2.86 -18.82 8.55
CA GLU A 146 -4.14 -18.50 7.91
C GLU A 146 -4.17 -17.01 7.54
N MET A 147 -4.55 -16.69 6.30
CA MET A 147 -4.68 -15.31 5.86
C MET A 147 -6.03 -14.71 6.29
N ARG A 148 -6.00 -13.44 6.69
CA ARG A 148 -7.15 -12.65 7.14
C ARG A 148 -7.25 -11.36 6.34
N SER A 149 -8.47 -10.89 6.13
CA SER A 149 -8.68 -9.60 5.51
C SER A 149 -8.36 -8.46 6.49
N PRO A 150 -7.75 -7.34 6.07
CA PRO A 150 -7.43 -6.24 6.99
C PRO A 150 -8.65 -5.55 7.60
N TRP A 151 -9.85 -5.76 7.04
CA TRP A 151 -11.12 -5.21 7.53
C TRP A 151 -11.94 -6.19 8.36
N GLU A 152 -11.49 -7.43 8.54
CA GLU A 152 -12.15 -8.37 9.46
C GLU A 152 -12.08 -7.83 10.90
N HIS A 153 -13.15 -8.06 11.67
CA HIS A 153 -13.41 -7.39 12.95
C HIS A 153 -12.57 -7.93 14.12
N GLU A 154 -11.72 -8.93 13.86
CA GLU A 154 -10.77 -9.43 14.85
C GLU A 154 -9.54 -8.50 14.89
N GLY A 155 -9.50 -7.65 15.91
CA GLY A 155 -8.39 -6.74 16.18
C GLY A 155 -8.61 -5.31 15.68
N ALA A 156 -8.14 -4.34 16.46
CA ALA A 156 -8.30 -2.92 16.18
C ALA A 156 -7.43 -2.47 14.98
N PRO A 157 -7.93 -1.62 14.05
CA PRO A 157 -7.14 -1.04 12.97
C PRO A 157 -5.81 -0.43 13.43
N ALA A 158 -5.79 0.19 14.62
CA ALA A 158 -4.59 0.74 15.24
C ALA A 158 -3.49 -0.30 15.50
N HIS A 159 -3.85 -1.54 15.88
CA HIS A 159 -2.86 -2.60 16.09
C HIS A 159 -2.15 -2.96 14.77
N ARG A 160 -2.92 -3.11 13.69
CA ARG A 160 -2.38 -3.36 12.34
C ARG A 160 -1.48 -2.22 11.86
N ALA A 161 -1.86 -0.98 12.17
CA ALA A 161 -1.05 0.20 11.88
C ALA A 161 0.29 0.18 12.60
N ALA A 162 0.31 -0.22 13.88
CA ALA A 162 1.53 -0.35 14.67
C ALA A 162 2.47 -1.46 14.13
N MET A 163 1.93 -2.63 13.76
CA MET A 163 2.72 -3.70 13.11
C MET A 163 3.37 -3.19 11.81
N CYS A 164 2.62 -2.47 10.98
CA CYS A 164 3.16 -1.82 9.79
C CYS A 164 4.21 -0.75 10.15
N GLY A 165 4.03 0.00 11.23
CA GLY A 165 5.01 0.96 11.71
C GLY A 165 6.35 0.31 12.09
N ARG A 166 6.33 -0.77 12.87
CA ARG A 166 7.52 -1.56 13.23
C ARG A 166 8.24 -2.12 12.02
N LEU A 167 7.48 -2.67 11.07
CA LEU A 167 8.00 -3.13 9.78
C LEU A 167 8.76 -2.02 9.04
N HIS A 168 8.18 -0.81 8.96
CA HIS A 168 8.84 0.30 8.28
C HIS A 168 10.08 0.80 9.03
N SER A 169 10.06 0.81 10.36
CA SER A 169 11.20 1.18 11.20
C SER A 169 12.40 0.27 11.02
N ALA A 170 12.16 -1.04 10.91
CA ALA A 170 13.19 -2.01 10.59
C ALA A 170 13.92 -1.70 9.27
N LEU A 171 13.22 -1.10 8.29
CA LEU A 171 13.75 -0.82 6.97
C LEU A 171 14.36 0.58 6.80
N VAL A 172 14.37 1.41 7.84
CA VAL A 172 14.91 2.78 7.79
C VAL A 172 16.38 2.81 7.33
N GLY A 173 17.18 1.84 7.76
CA GLY A 173 18.60 1.74 7.36
C GLY A 173 18.81 1.51 5.86
N HIS A 174 17.78 1.06 5.15
CA HIS A 174 17.80 0.77 3.71
C HIS A 174 17.07 1.83 2.88
N ALA A 175 16.68 2.94 3.51
CA ALA A 175 15.91 3.99 2.86
C ALA A 175 16.72 4.71 1.78
N THR A 176 16.05 5.05 0.68
CA THR A 176 16.57 5.97 -0.33
C THR A 176 16.10 7.40 -0.04
N PRO A 177 16.87 8.43 -0.43
CA PRO A 177 16.44 9.82 -0.30
C PRO A 177 15.08 10.08 -0.94
N ASN A 178 14.47 11.19 -0.51
CA ASN A 178 13.20 11.68 -1.06
C ASN A 178 13.23 11.68 -2.59
N SER A 179 12.21 11.04 -3.18
CA SER A 179 12.09 10.86 -4.63
C SER A 179 10.77 11.45 -5.15
N GLU A 180 10.37 12.63 -4.64
CA GLU A 180 9.13 13.33 -4.97
C GLU A 180 8.79 13.33 -6.46
N ARG A 181 9.77 13.66 -7.32
CA ARG A 181 9.57 13.69 -8.77
C ARG A 181 9.09 12.34 -9.31
N ARG A 182 9.65 11.23 -8.81
CA ARG A 182 9.28 9.86 -9.24
C ARG A 182 7.90 9.48 -8.72
N TRP A 183 7.58 9.82 -7.46
CA TRP A 183 6.26 9.55 -6.88
C TRP A 183 5.15 10.34 -7.60
N ASN A 184 5.38 11.62 -7.89
CA ASN A 184 4.45 12.43 -8.67
C ASN A 184 4.29 11.93 -10.12
N ALA A 185 5.36 11.43 -10.75
CA ALA A 185 5.29 10.83 -12.08
C ALA A 185 4.53 9.49 -12.09
N ARG A 186 4.73 8.68 -11.05
CA ARG A 186 3.96 7.45 -10.81
C ARG A 186 2.46 7.75 -10.66
N LEU A 187 2.11 8.74 -9.84
CA LEU A 187 0.72 9.14 -9.65
C LEU A 187 0.08 9.63 -10.97
N LYS A 188 0.83 10.40 -11.76
CA LYS A 188 0.43 10.77 -13.12
C LYS A 188 0.15 9.56 -14.01
N ALA A 189 1.03 8.56 -13.99
CA ALA A 189 0.86 7.36 -14.82
C ALA A 189 -0.43 6.59 -14.46
N ILE A 190 -0.77 6.53 -13.17
CA ILE A 190 -2.02 5.92 -12.69
C ILE A 190 -3.23 6.72 -13.19
N GLU A 191 -3.24 8.04 -12.98
CA GLU A 191 -4.32 8.94 -13.40
C GLU A 191 -4.57 8.89 -14.92
N ASP A 192 -3.50 8.99 -15.72
CA ASP A 192 -3.58 8.99 -17.19
C ASP A 192 -4.22 7.70 -17.73
N ARG A 193 -3.87 6.55 -17.13
CA ARG A 193 -4.39 5.23 -17.55
C ARG A 193 -5.80 4.95 -17.04
N LEU A 194 -6.14 5.43 -15.85
CA LEU A 194 -7.50 5.33 -15.31
C LEU A 194 -8.45 6.39 -15.89
N LYS A 195 -7.90 7.39 -16.60
CA LYS A 195 -8.62 8.53 -17.17
C LYS A 195 -9.44 9.28 -16.10
N THR A 196 -8.84 9.49 -14.93
CA THR A 196 -9.51 10.24 -13.86
C THR A 196 -9.59 11.73 -14.21
N SER A 197 -10.69 12.38 -13.80
CA SER A 197 -10.85 13.83 -13.95
C SER A 197 -10.14 14.64 -12.85
N THR A 198 -9.56 13.95 -11.87
CA THR A 198 -8.82 14.53 -10.75
C THR A 198 -7.33 14.54 -11.04
N LEU A 199 -6.65 15.61 -10.61
CA LEU A 199 -5.20 15.74 -10.65
C LEU A 199 -4.70 16.25 -9.30
N TRP A 200 -3.83 15.51 -8.64
CA TRP A 200 -3.23 15.94 -7.36
C TRP A 200 -1.72 15.76 -7.35
N ARG A 201 -0.98 16.85 -7.09
CA ARG A 201 0.45 16.80 -6.77
C ARG A 201 0.72 17.46 -5.42
N ALA A 202 1.71 16.95 -4.70
CA ALA A 202 2.12 17.49 -3.42
C ALA A 202 3.65 17.62 -3.33
N PRO A 203 4.15 18.69 -2.68
CA PRO A 203 5.53 18.72 -2.22
C PRO A 203 5.70 17.76 -1.04
N HIS A 204 6.84 17.13 -0.89
CA HIS A 204 7.15 16.27 0.24
C HIS A 204 8.35 16.82 1.01
N THR A 205 8.31 16.70 2.34
CA THR A 205 9.46 17.05 3.17
C THR A 205 10.61 16.08 2.94
N SER A 206 11.85 16.49 3.21
CA SER A 206 13.03 15.61 3.16
C SER A 206 12.93 14.38 4.08
N ALA A 207 12.07 14.43 5.10
CA ALA A 207 11.77 13.30 5.98
C ALA A 207 10.99 12.17 5.29
N VAL A 208 10.33 12.44 4.15
CA VAL A 208 9.65 11.40 3.37
C VAL A 208 10.71 10.71 2.51
N VAL A 209 11.00 9.46 2.82
CA VAL A 209 12.06 8.65 2.19
C VAL A 209 11.48 7.38 1.57
N GLY A 210 12.10 6.85 0.52
CA GLY A 210 11.63 5.61 -0.12
C GLY A 210 12.17 4.37 0.60
N LEU A 211 11.30 3.43 0.94
CA LEU A 211 11.69 2.17 1.60
C LEU A 211 11.78 1.00 0.61
N PRO A 212 12.55 -0.05 0.93
CA PRO A 212 12.36 -1.36 0.30
C PRO A 212 10.88 -1.74 0.25
N THR A 213 10.45 -2.29 -0.88
CA THR A 213 9.03 -2.61 -1.09
C THR A 213 8.65 -3.80 -0.23
N VAL A 214 7.77 -3.56 0.74
CA VAL A 214 7.02 -4.61 1.44
C VAL A 214 5.55 -4.28 1.33
N ARG A 215 4.76 -5.23 0.81
CA ARG A 215 3.30 -5.15 0.85
C ARG A 215 2.80 -6.13 1.91
N PRO A 216 2.43 -5.66 3.10
CA PRO A 216 1.93 -6.54 4.14
C PRO A 216 0.49 -6.96 3.83
N GLY A 217 0.28 -8.27 3.70
CA GLY A 217 -0.98 -8.93 4.01
C GLY A 217 -1.06 -9.24 5.51
N PHE A 218 -2.22 -9.70 5.96
CA PHE A 218 -2.47 -10.05 7.35
C PHE A 218 -2.76 -11.53 7.46
N GLY A 219 -2.14 -12.17 8.43
CA GLY A 219 -2.40 -13.56 8.75
C GLY A 219 -2.32 -13.82 10.23
N VAL A 220 -2.55 -15.08 10.59
CA VAL A 220 -2.51 -15.57 11.96
C VAL A 220 -1.68 -16.84 11.99
N VAL A 221 -0.76 -16.92 12.95
CA VAL A 221 0.03 -18.12 13.29
C VAL A 221 -0.25 -18.43 14.75
N ASP A 222 -0.76 -19.61 15.05
CA ASP A 222 -1.09 -20.04 16.42
C ASP A 222 -1.91 -18.97 17.20
N GLU A 223 -2.96 -18.42 16.57
CA GLU A 223 -3.82 -17.34 17.11
C GLU A 223 -3.12 -15.97 17.30
N ALA A 224 -1.83 -15.85 16.97
CA ALA A 224 -1.11 -14.58 17.00
C ALA A 224 -1.16 -13.87 15.63
N PRO A 225 -1.53 -12.57 15.58
CA PRO A 225 -1.53 -11.82 14.32
C PRO A 225 -0.11 -11.63 13.80
N CYS A 226 0.07 -11.77 12.49
CA CYS A 226 1.32 -11.52 11.79
C CYS A 226 1.08 -10.77 10.48
N LEU A 227 2.15 -10.19 9.94
CA LEU A 227 2.17 -9.66 8.58
C LEU A 227 2.72 -10.75 7.65
N VAL A 228 2.12 -10.90 6.46
CA VAL A 228 2.59 -11.86 5.46
C VAL A 228 2.97 -11.08 4.19
N PRO A 229 4.20 -11.17 3.67
CA PRO A 229 4.61 -10.41 2.49
C PRO A 229 3.84 -10.87 1.26
N GLN A 230 3.19 -9.92 0.58
CA GLN A 230 2.46 -10.15 -0.66
C GLN A 230 3.22 -9.62 -1.87
N PRO A 231 3.01 -10.20 -3.07
CA PRO A 231 3.55 -9.63 -4.29
C PRO A 231 2.92 -8.26 -4.56
N ARG A 232 3.56 -7.48 -5.42
CA ARG A 232 2.93 -6.27 -5.95
C ARG A 232 1.60 -6.61 -6.63
N PRO A 233 0.54 -5.81 -6.47
CA PRO A 233 -0.71 -6.03 -7.19
C PRO A 233 -0.51 -5.92 -8.69
N LEU A 234 -1.26 -6.74 -9.44
CA LEU A 234 -1.26 -6.69 -10.89
C LEU A 234 -1.52 -5.27 -11.42
N VAL A 235 -2.50 -4.57 -10.86
CA VAL A 235 -2.86 -3.22 -11.31
C VAL A 235 -1.73 -2.23 -11.09
N GLU A 236 -0.98 -2.36 -10.00
CA GLU A 236 0.17 -1.52 -9.72
C GLU A 236 1.30 -1.82 -10.71
N HIS A 237 1.57 -3.10 -10.98
CA HIS A 237 2.55 -3.55 -11.97
C HIS A 237 2.23 -3.02 -13.38
N LEU A 238 0.96 -3.09 -13.78
CA LEU A 238 0.53 -2.63 -15.09
C LEU A 238 0.59 -1.11 -15.20
N LEU A 239 0.03 -0.38 -14.22
CA LEU A 239 -0.21 1.06 -14.35
C LEU A 239 1.04 1.93 -14.20
N CYS A 240 2.05 1.48 -13.45
CA CYS A 240 3.17 2.33 -13.09
C CYS A 240 4.47 1.58 -12.83
N SER A 241 5.58 2.31 -12.92
CA SER A 241 6.91 1.76 -12.70
C SER A 241 7.12 1.33 -11.24
N PRO A 242 7.98 0.31 -11.01
CA PRO A 242 8.46 -0.05 -9.68
C PRO A 242 9.13 1.15 -9.01
N GLU A 243 8.67 1.51 -7.82
CA GLU A 243 9.21 2.62 -7.04
C GLU A 243 9.28 2.27 -5.57
N ARG A 244 10.35 2.73 -4.89
CA ARG A 244 10.43 2.69 -3.43
C ARG A 244 9.52 3.77 -2.88
N ARG A 245 8.41 3.35 -2.27
CA ARG A 245 7.40 4.24 -1.68
C ARG A 245 7.75 4.52 -0.21
N PRO A 246 7.32 5.67 0.35
CA PRO A 246 7.48 5.91 1.77
C PRO A 246 6.53 5.04 2.59
N GLY A 247 6.91 4.75 3.84
CA GLY A 247 6.08 3.91 4.73
C GLY A 247 4.66 4.45 4.94
N VAL A 248 4.50 5.78 4.94
CA VAL A 248 3.16 6.42 5.02
C VAL A 248 2.26 6.08 3.82
N ALA A 249 2.84 5.73 2.65
CA ALA A 249 2.07 5.29 1.49
C ALA A 249 1.48 3.89 1.68
N VAL A 250 2.24 3.00 2.31
CA VAL A 250 1.77 1.66 2.67
C VAL A 250 0.72 1.76 3.79
N ALA A 251 0.95 2.60 4.80
CA ALA A 251 -0.03 2.86 5.85
C ALA A 251 -1.33 3.45 5.32
N ALA A 252 -1.27 4.41 4.39
CA ALA A 252 -2.47 4.96 3.73
C ALA A 252 -3.17 3.93 2.83
N SER A 253 -2.43 3.01 2.21
CA SER A 253 -3.02 1.91 1.44
C SER A 253 -3.81 0.96 2.34
N LEU A 254 -3.27 0.65 3.53
CA LEU A 254 -3.96 -0.13 4.55
C LEU A 254 -5.18 0.61 5.13
N GLU A 255 -5.04 1.88 5.49
CA GLU A 255 -6.16 2.67 5.99
C GLU A 255 -7.29 2.72 4.96
N GLN A 256 -6.99 2.99 3.68
CA GLN A 256 -8.01 3.03 2.65
C GLN A 256 -8.66 1.66 2.41
N SER A 257 -7.92 0.56 2.45
CA SER A 257 -8.53 -0.78 2.30
C SER A 257 -9.49 -1.08 3.44
N ILE A 258 -9.19 -0.67 4.68
CA ILE A 258 -10.11 -0.81 5.81
C ILE A 258 -11.32 0.13 5.65
N ALA A 259 -11.08 1.39 5.26
CA ALA A 259 -12.12 2.41 5.17
C ALA A 259 -13.17 2.11 4.09
N ILE A 260 -12.79 1.57 2.93
CA ILE A 260 -13.77 1.22 1.89
C ILE A 260 -14.70 0.07 2.29
N HIS A 261 -14.34 -0.69 3.32
CA HIS A 261 -15.09 -1.80 3.89
C HIS A 261 -15.75 -1.45 5.23
N ASP A 262 -15.93 -0.16 5.52
CA ASP A 262 -16.60 0.33 6.72
C ASP A 262 -15.93 -0.15 8.03
N GLY A 263 -14.63 -0.46 7.98
CA GLY A 263 -13.86 -1.02 9.10
C GLY A 263 -13.37 0.00 10.13
N PHE A 264 -13.89 1.24 10.09
CA PHE A 264 -13.65 2.27 11.09
C PHE A 264 -15.00 2.72 11.67
N GLU A 265 -15.12 2.79 12.99
CA GLU A 265 -16.33 3.26 13.66
C GLU A 265 -16.52 4.79 13.57
N GLY A 266 -15.45 5.51 13.20
CA GLY A 266 -15.45 6.96 13.04
C GLY A 266 -14.05 7.55 12.95
N GLU A 267 -13.97 8.87 13.06
CA GLU A 267 -12.71 9.64 12.95
C GLU A 267 -11.73 9.32 14.07
N VAL A 268 -12.22 9.12 15.30
CA VAL A 268 -11.39 8.81 16.46
C VAL A 268 -10.56 7.54 16.24
N ASP A 269 -11.16 6.51 15.64
CA ASP A 269 -10.47 5.25 15.34
C ASP A 269 -9.44 5.42 14.23
N ARG A 270 -9.75 6.24 13.23
CA ARG A 270 -8.78 6.54 12.16
C ARG A 270 -7.60 7.38 12.67
N LEU A 271 -7.84 8.33 13.58
CA LEU A 271 -6.76 9.06 14.25
C LEU A 271 -5.88 8.10 15.06
N ALA A 272 -6.50 7.22 15.84
CA ALA A 272 -5.79 6.18 16.59
C ALA A 272 -4.95 5.27 15.67
N PHE A 273 -5.42 4.98 14.45
CA PHE A 273 -4.65 4.25 13.44
C PHE A 273 -3.33 4.96 13.11
N TYR A 274 -3.37 6.24 12.75
CA TYR A 274 -2.15 6.96 12.38
C TYR A 274 -1.27 7.28 13.59
N ASP A 275 -1.84 7.51 14.78
CA ASP A 275 -1.08 7.67 16.01
C ASP A 275 -0.31 6.40 16.36
N ALA A 276 -0.94 5.23 16.22
CA ALA A 276 -0.29 3.94 16.44
C ALA A 276 0.81 3.64 15.41
N TRP A 277 0.63 4.02 14.15
CA TRP A 277 1.72 3.97 13.17
C TRP A 277 2.84 4.96 13.52
N ALA A 278 2.47 6.19 13.89
CA ALA A 278 3.40 7.28 14.20
C ALA A 278 4.26 7.01 15.43
N SER A 279 3.77 6.25 16.41
CA SER A 279 4.52 5.85 17.60
C SER A 279 5.64 4.86 17.32
N GLU A 280 5.57 4.15 16.19
CA GLU A 280 6.50 3.08 15.85
C GLU A 280 7.58 3.54 14.85
N VAL A 281 7.34 4.60 14.08
CA VAL A 281 8.24 5.14 13.05
C VAL A 281 9.14 6.28 13.56
N PRO A 282 10.24 6.63 12.85
CA PRO A 282 11.06 7.77 13.23
C PRO A 282 10.22 9.06 13.41
N PRO A 283 10.39 9.83 14.50
CA PRO A 283 9.56 11.01 14.79
C PRO A 283 9.53 12.07 13.68
N ALA A 284 10.58 12.12 12.85
CA ALA A 284 10.62 13.02 11.70
C ALA A 284 9.54 12.73 10.66
N TRP A 285 9.16 11.45 10.49
CA TRP A 285 8.19 10.99 9.48
C TRP A 285 6.75 11.30 9.88
N SER A 286 6.46 11.33 11.17
CA SER A 286 5.16 11.68 11.76
C SER A 286 5.10 13.11 12.30
N SER A 287 6.13 13.93 12.03
CA SER A 287 6.14 15.33 12.47
C SER A 287 4.96 16.10 11.88
N ALA A 288 4.50 17.13 12.59
CA ALA A 288 3.40 18.00 12.13
C ALA A 288 3.64 18.57 10.71
N THR A 289 4.89 18.77 10.31
CA THR A 289 5.25 19.23 8.95
C THR A 289 5.13 18.12 7.90
N ALA A 290 5.55 16.90 8.24
CA ALA A 290 5.49 15.73 7.36
C ALA A 290 4.04 15.23 7.17
N PHE A 291 3.23 15.31 8.22
CA PHE A 291 1.80 14.95 8.17
C PHE A 291 0.89 16.09 7.70
N SER A 292 1.43 17.31 7.58
CA SER A 292 0.64 18.48 7.19
C SER A 292 -0.07 18.27 5.86
N SER A 293 -1.40 18.29 5.89
CA SER A 293 -2.25 18.26 4.70
C SER A 293 -1.95 19.41 3.73
N ALA A 294 -1.42 20.53 4.23
CA ALA A 294 -0.99 21.65 3.38
C ALA A 294 0.22 21.28 2.50
N ASN A 295 1.11 20.41 2.98
CA ASN A 295 2.21 19.83 2.22
C ASN A 295 1.80 18.48 1.58
N GLY A 296 0.51 18.25 1.35
CA GLY A 296 -0.02 16.96 0.88
C GLY A 296 -0.08 15.88 1.97
N GLY A 297 0.96 15.75 2.80
CA GLY A 297 0.98 14.89 3.98
C GLY A 297 0.50 13.47 3.68
N VAL A 298 -0.40 12.97 4.52
CA VAL A 298 -1.04 11.65 4.35
C VAL A 298 -2.03 11.63 3.17
N TRP A 299 -2.67 12.77 2.86
CA TRP A 299 -3.78 12.83 1.90
C TRP A 299 -3.40 12.44 0.47
N ILE A 300 -2.22 12.84 0.01
CA ILE A 300 -1.74 12.45 -1.33
C ILE A 300 -1.57 10.93 -1.46
N TRP A 301 -1.20 10.26 -0.37
CA TRP A 301 -1.05 8.81 -0.33
C TRP A 301 -2.39 8.09 -0.22
N ARG A 302 -3.37 8.66 0.51
CA ARG A 302 -4.76 8.17 0.50
C ARG A 302 -5.36 8.27 -0.90
N TYR A 303 -5.05 9.36 -1.61
CA TYR A 303 -5.45 9.53 -3.01
C TYR A 303 -4.82 8.47 -3.92
N GLU A 304 -3.50 8.21 -3.82
CA GLU A 304 -2.86 7.11 -4.56
C GLU A 304 -3.53 5.76 -4.25
N ALA A 305 -3.75 5.46 -2.97
CA ALA A 305 -4.39 4.22 -2.54
C ALA A 305 -5.80 4.06 -3.13
N MET A 306 -6.60 5.12 -3.14
CA MET A 306 -7.95 5.09 -3.72
C MET A 306 -7.93 4.88 -5.24
N LEU A 307 -6.97 5.48 -5.95
CA LEU A 307 -6.78 5.22 -7.38
C LEU A 307 -6.44 3.75 -7.64
N LEU A 308 -5.56 3.15 -6.82
CA LEU A 308 -5.18 1.74 -6.95
C LEU A 308 -6.35 0.80 -6.58
N LEU A 309 -7.16 1.13 -5.57
CA LEU A 309 -8.38 0.39 -5.23
C LEU A 309 -9.43 0.50 -6.34
N LEU A 310 -9.58 1.66 -6.98
CA LEU A 310 -10.43 1.80 -8.17
C LEU A 310 -9.92 0.93 -9.33
N ALA A 311 -8.60 0.93 -9.57
CA ALA A 311 -7.99 0.10 -10.58
C ALA A 311 -8.23 -1.38 -10.33
N GLU A 312 -8.05 -1.85 -9.09
CA GLU A 312 -8.36 -3.22 -8.69
C GLU A 312 -9.83 -3.54 -8.90
N GLY A 313 -10.74 -2.64 -8.50
CA GLY A 313 -12.17 -2.82 -8.69
C GLY A 313 -12.56 -2.94 -10.15
N ARG A 314 -11.93 -2.17 -11.04
CA ARG A 314 -12.13 -2.30 -12.50
C ARG A 314 -11.50 -3.58 -13.06
N ALA A 315 -10.31 -3.96 -12.61
CA ALA A 315 -9.60 -5.13 -13.14
C ALA A 315 -10.28 -6.46 -12.82
N PHE A 316 -10.86 -6.55 -11.62
CA PHE A 316 -11.50 -7.77 -11.13
C PHE A 316 -13.04 -7.66 -11.08
N SER A 317 -13.61 -6.69 -11.79
CA SER A 317 -15.07 -6.50 -11.90
C SER A 317 -15.80 -6.34 -10.55
N LEU A 318 -15.13 -5.76 -9.55
CA LEU A 318 -15.68 -5.46 -8.22
C LEU A 318 -16.47 -4.16 -8.26
N ASN A 319 -17.68 -4.23 -8.81
CA ASN A 319 -18.51 -3.06 -9.09
C ASN A 319 -18.78 -2.18 -7.86
N ASP A 320 -18.98 -2.76 -6.68
CA ASP A 320 -19.27 -1.99 -5.46
C ASP A 320 -18.03 -1.26 -4.92
N GLN A 321 -16.87 -1.90 -4.95
CA GLN A 321 -15.59 -1.24 -4.64
C GLN A 321 -15.33 -0.09 -5.62
N ALA A 322 -15.51 -0.32 -6.93
CA ALA A 322 -15.31 0.72 -7.94
C ALA A 322 -16.24 1.93 -7.70
N LYS A 323 -17.53 1.70 -7.42
CA LYS A 323 -18.49 2.77 -7.11
C LYS A 323 -18.11 3.57 -5.86
N ARG A 324 -17.70 2.89 -4.77
CA ARG A 324 -17.24 3.54 -3.53
C ARG A 324 -16.00 4.41 -3.79
N CYS A 325 -15.03 3.88 -4.56
CA CYS A 325 -13.82 4.62 -4.92
C CYS A 325 -14.14 5.85 -5.77
N GLU A 326 -15.01 5.72 -6.78
CA GLU A 326 -15.44 6.84 -7.62
C GLU A 326 -16.20 7.91 -6.83
N ALA A 327 -17.00 7.52 -5.85
CA ALA A 327 -17.66 8.46 -4.94
C ALA A 327 -16.65 9.29 -4.16
N TRP A 328 -15.63 8.65 -3.57
CA TRP A 328 -14.57 9.36 -2.87
C TRP A 328 -13.76 10.26 -3.81
N LEU A 329 -13.43 9.80 -5.02
CA LEU A 329 -12.66 10.57 -6.01
C LEU A 329 -13.42 11.81 -6.50
N ARG A 330 -14.75 11.77 -6.62
CA ARG A 330 -15.56 12.96 -6.96
C ARG A 330 -15.40 14.08 -5.93
N ASP A 331 -15.13 13.75 -4.67
CA ASP A 331 -14.95 14.71 -3.60
C ASP A 331 -13.53 15.29 -3.52
N VAL A 332 -12.57 14.75 -4.29
CA VAL A 332 -11.17 15.20 -4.26
C VAL A 332 -11.02 16.67 -4.61
N SER A 333 -11.75 17.19 -5.61
CA SER A 333 -11.67 18.62 -5.96
C SER A 333 -12.11 19.51 -4.80
N ARG A 334 -13.12 19.09 -4.02
CA ARG A 334 -13.57 19.80 -2.81
C ARG A 334 -12.52 19.71 -1.69
N ILE A 335 -11.90 18.53 -1.50
CA ILE A 335 -10.80 18.34 -0.55
C ILE A 335 -9.62 19.26 -0.92
N GLN A 336 -9.22 19.29 -2.19
CA GLN A 336 -8.15 20.14 -2.69
C GLN A 336 -8.44 21.63 -2.52
N ALA A 337 -9.68 22.07 -2.76
CA ALA A 337 -10.09 23.46 -2.53
C ALA A 337 -9.91 23.86 -1.06
N ARG A 338 -10.39 23.02 -0.12
CA ARG A 338 -10.20 23.24 1.32
C ARG A 338 -8.72 23.29 1.71
N LEU A 339 -7.89 22.41 1.14
CA LEU A 339 -6.45 22.42 1.39
C LEU A 339 -5.76 23.67 0.80
N GLY A 340 -6.23 24.16 -0.35
CA GLY A 340 -5.80 25.43 -0.94
C GLY A 340 -6.07 26.60 -0.02
N GLU A 341 -7.26 26.69 0.57
CA GLU A 341 -7.58 27.71 1.59
C GLU A 341 -6.61 27.64 2.78
N LEU A 342 -6.31 26.44 3.28
CA LEU A 342 -5.40 26.26 4.41
C LEU A 342 -3.97 26.67 4.11
N ARG A 343 -3.48 26.41 2.89
CA ARG A 343 -2.17 26.91 2.45
C ARG A 343 -2.11 28.42 2.49
N THR A 344 -3.17 29.10 2.05
CA THR A 344 -3.28 30.56 2.12
C THR A 344 -3.27 31.05 3.57
N VAL A 345 -4.01 30.41 4.47
CA VAL A 345 -4.00 30.76 5.91
C VAL A 345 -2.62 30.58 6.53
N ILE A 346 -1.90 29.50 6.20
CA ILE A 346 -0.51 29.28 6.65
C ILE A 346 0.42 30.36 6.09
N ALA A 347 0.28 30.72 4.80
CA ALA A 347 1.10 31.74 4.17
C ALA A 347 0.90 33.10 4.85
N VAL A 348 -0.34 33.49 5.14
CA VAL A 348 -0.67 34.69 5.92
C VAL A 348 -0.02 34.62 7.30
N ARG A 349 -0.19 33.52 8.04
CA ARG A 349 0.44 33.34 9.36
C ARG A 349 1.95 33.58 9.33
N LYS A 350 2.64 32.94 8.37
CA LYS A 350 4.11 33.04 8.23
C LYS A 350 4.53 34.45 7.84
N ALA A 351 3.88 35.05 6.84
CA ALA A 351 4.17 36.42 6.39
C ALA A 351 3.97 37.43 7.52
N SER A 352 2.89 37.33 8.28
CA SER A 352 2.63 38.21 9.43
C SER A 352 3.65 38.02 10.55
N MET A 353 4.06 36.79 10.83
CA MET A 353 5.10 36.50 11.83
C MET A 353 6.46 37.08 11.42
N TYR A 354 6.91 36.83 10.19
CA TYR A 354 8.17 37.39 9.69
C TYR A 354 8.10 38.92 9.56
N GLY A 355 6.95 39.46 9.20
CA GLY A 355 6.70 40.90 9.21
C GLY A 355 6.85 41.50 10.61
N ALA A 356 6.25 40.88 11.62
CA ALA A 356 6.39 41.32 13.02
C ALA A 356 7.86 41.29 13.48
N ILE A 357 8.59 40.21 13.19
CA ILE A 357 10.02 40.09 13.50
C ILE A 357 10.82 41.16 12.75
N GLY A 358 10.61 41.31 11.44
CA GLY A 358 11.30 42.28 10.61
C GLY A 358 11.08 43.72 11.07
N ILE A 359 9.84 44.10 11.40
CA ILE A 359 9.50 45.42 11.94
C ILE A 359 10.24 45.66 13.26
N THR A 360 10.24 44.66 14.15
CA THR A 360 10.88 44.76 15.47
C THR A 360 12.40 44.89 15.36
N VAL A 361 13.03 44.18 14.41
CA VAL A 361 14.49 44.17 14.23
C VAL A 361 14.99 45.36 13.42
N LEU A 362 14.27 45.81 12.39
CA LEU A 362 14.76 46.79 11.42
C LEU A 362 14.29 48.22 11.71
N VAL A 363 13.13 48.42 12.33
CA VAL A 363 12.46 49.73 12.41
C VAL A 363 12.53 50.32 13.84
N ALA A 364 13.63 50.06 14.54
CA ALA A 364 13.85 50.37 15.95
C ALA A 364 13.14 51.65 16.48
N ASN A 365 12.41 51.49 17.60
CA ASN A 365 11.96 52.53 18.54
C ASN A 365 11.06 53.65 18.03
N SER A 366 9.99 53.33 17.30
CA SER A 366 8.81 54.20 17.23
C SER A 366 7.56 53.51 17.76
N ALA A 367 6.67 54.26 18.42
CA ALA A 367 5.39 53.72 18.90
C ALA A 367 4.55 53.14 17.73
N GLY A 368 4.67 53.72 16.53
CA GLY A 368 4.05 53.19 15.31
C GLY A 368 4.59 51.83 14.88
N ALA A 369 5.91 51.61 14.99
CA ALA A 369 6.52 50.31 14.68
C ALA A 369 6.05 49.21 15.65
N TRP A 370 5.96 49.53 16.94
CA TRP A 370 5.43 48.59 17.94
C TRP A 370 3.96 48.24 17.70
N ALA A 371 3.12 49.22 17.35
CA ALA A 371 1.72 48.98 17.01
C ALA A 371 1.56 48.08 15.77
N LEU A 372 2.38 48.30 14.73
CA LEU A 372 2.38 47.46 13.52
C LEU A 372 2.88 46.04 13.80
N ALA A 373 3.93 45.88 14.62
CA ALA A 373 4.42 44.57 15.02
C ALA A 373 3.38 43.80 15.85
N ALA A 374 2.69 44.47 16.78
CA ALA A 374 1.61 43.88 17.57
C ALA A 374 0.41 43.47 16.70
N GLY A 375 0.02 44.32 15.74
CA GLY A 375 -1.03 44.00 14.77
C GLY A 375 -0.68 42.78 13.91
N ALA A 376 0.56 42.71 13.40
CA ALA A 376 1.04 41.56 12.64
C ALA A 376 1.10 40.27 13.49
N ALA A 377 1.52 40.35 14.75
CA ALA A 377 1.48 39.23 15.68
C ALA A 377 0.03 38.74 15.91
N CYS A 378 -0.93 39.65 16.11
CA CYS A 378 -2.35 39.32 16.26
C CYS A 378 -2.91 38.61 15.03
N VAL A 379 -2.59 39.09 13.82
CA VAL A 379 -2.98 38.42 12.57
C VAL A 379 -2.38 37.02 12.48
N SER A 380 -1.13 36.82 12.92
CA SER A 380 -0.50 35.50 12.96
C SER A 380 -1.23 34.54 13.91
N VAL A 381 -1.61 35.01 15.11
CA VAL A 381 -2.38 34.22 16.09
C VAL A 381 -3.77 33.89 15.55
N LEU A 382 -4.49 34.85 14.99
CA LEU A 382 -5.81 34.62 14.40
C LEU A 382 -5.75 33.64 13.23
N ALA A 383 -4.74 33.76 12.37
CA ALA A 383 -4.50 32.81 11.28
C ALA A 383 -4.18 31.41 11.82
N HIS A 384 -3.41 31.29 12.91
CA HIS A 384 -3.13 30.01 13.56
C HIS A 384 -4.41 29.36 14.14
N LEU A 385 -5.24 30.12 14.84
CA LEU A 385 -6.52 29.63 15.35
C LEU A 385 -7.48 29.22 14.22
N THR A 386 -7.52 30.02 13.14
CA THR A 386 -8.33 29.72 11.95
C THR A 386 -7.84 28.46 11.26
N TYR A 387 -6.53 28.26 11.15
CA TYR A 387 -5.92 27.04 10.62
C TYR A 387 -6.34 25.81 11.43
N HIS A 388 -6.27 25.86 12.77
CA HIS A 388 -6.69 24.75 13.62
C HIS A 388 -8.19 24.45 13.56
N ARG A 389 -9.03 25.47 13.34
CA ARG A 389 -10.49 25.29 13.16
C ARG A 389 -10.89 24.80 11.78
N ARG A 390 -10.08 25.08 10.75
CA ARG A 390 -10.41 24.79 9.33
C ARG A 390 -9.61 23.62 8.76
N LEU A 391 -8.64 23.09 9.50
CA LEU A 391 -8.03 21.81 9.18
C LEU A 391 -9.20 20.86 8.82
N PRO A 392 -9.27 20.28 7.61
CA PRO A 392 -10.20 19.19 7.38
C PRO A 392 -9.97 18.22 8.52
N GLU A 393 -11.07 17.69 9.06
CA GLU A 393 -11.05 16.83 10.24
C GLU A 393 -9.81 15.93 10.16
N PRO A 394 -8.92 16.06 11.16
CA PRO A 394 -7.59 15.51 11.06
C PRO A 394 -7.78 14.00 11.11
N ILE A 395 -7.72 13.37 9.93
CA ILE A 395 -7.85 11.93 9.78
C ILE A 395 -9.30 11.45 10.03
#